data_AF-A0A842UI20-F1
#
_entry.id   AF-A0A842UI20-F1
#
_cell.length_a   1.000
_cell.length_b   1.000
_cell.length_c   1.000
_cell.angle_alpha   90.00
_cell.angle_beta   90.00
_cell.angle_gamma   90.00
#
_symmetry.space_group_name_H-M   'P 1'
#
loop_
_entity.id
_entity.type
_entity.pdbx_description
1 polymer ?
#
loop_
_entity_poly.entity_id
_entity_poly.type
_entity_poly.pdbx_seq_one_letter_code
_entity_poly.pdbx_strand_id
1 'polypeptide(L)'
;MKQDINQVLMALLLVTCGGMVVLVAYFNVSYGMLNEKYYTALEDVENVSTHLNQTLYEVNEKEKTLSERERLLEQYKRELNLSRARESSLGGHFNEVKSEKQQIADQLDDTRMERNKWMREYQDEKNRAESLSDEVAFKQNRINTMKTEAAKIKVDAQLIEGYTNSMGSDLTSIESAYDTLDALNIEDYVNDSSTRGRILDALDTLNTKITTLKTHRNNIALKAGDIEFLSQEMLS
;
A
#
# COMPACT_ATOMS: atom_id res chain seq x y z
N MET A 1 10.29 32.32 158.29
CA MET A 1 11.26 32.57 157.18
C MET A 1 11.95 31.31 156.63
N LYS A 2 11.71 30.07 157.11
CA LYS A 2 12.26 28.83 156.48
C LYS A 2 11.25 28.06 155.63
N GLN A 3 9.95 28.38 155.70
CA GLN A 3 8.91 27.73 154.88
C GLN A 3 8.71 28.37 153.50
N ASP A 4 9.12 29.62 153.27
CA ASP A 4 8.95 30.30 151.98
C ASP A 4 9.96 29.87 150.91
N ILE A 5 11.21 29.55 151.30
CA ILE A 5 12.27 29.21 150.34
C ILE A 5 12.04 27.83 149.70
N ASN A 6 11.52 26.87 150.45
CA ASN A 6 11.19 25.54 149.91
C ASN A 6 10.00 25.58 148.94
N GLN A 7 9.04 26.49 149.16
CA GLN A 7 7.93 26.70 148.23
C GLN A 7 8.39 27.40 146.94
N VAL A 8 9.30 28.37 147.03
CA VAL A 8 9.88 29.03 145.84
C VAL A 8 10.75 28.07 145.04
N LEU A 9 11.57 27.23 145.68
CA LEU A 9 12.40 26.25 144.98
C LEU A 9 11.56 25.13 144.34
N MET A 10 10.51 24.67 145.02
CA MET A 10 9.57 23.69 144.46
C MET A 10 8.76 24.30 143.30
N ALA A 11 8.35 25.57 143.40
CA ALA A 11 7.70 26.28 142.30
C ALA A 11 8.64 26.46 141.09
N LEU A 12 9.91 26.80 141.32
CA LEU A 12 10.92 26.92 140.26
C LEU A 12 11.14 25.57 139.57
N LEU A 13 11.24 24.47 140.33
CA LEU A 13 11.42 23.11 139.81
C LEU A 13 10.18 22.62 139.05
N LEU A 14 8.98 22.98 139.50
CA LEU A 14 7.74 22.74 138.77
C LEU A 14 7.67 23.54 137.46
N VAL A 15 8.18 24.77 137.43
CA VAL A 15 8.24 25.59 136.21
C VAL A 15 9.27 25.05 135.22
N THR A 16 10.45 24.61 135.66
CA THR A 16 11.43 23.98 134.77
C THR A 16 10.97 22.61 134.26
N CYS A 17 10.35 21.78 135.11
CA CYS A 17 9.72 20.54 134.65
C CYS A 17 8.57 20.81 133.67
N GLY A 18 7.72 21.80 133.95
CA GLY A 18 6.67 22.24 133.04
C GLY A 18 7.23 22.72 131.70
N GLY A 19 8.30 23.51 131.72
CA GLY A 19 8.99 24.00 130.52
C GLY A 19 9.61 22.89 129.67
N MET A 20 10.23 21.88 130.29
CA MET A 20 10.72 20.69 129.56
C MET A 20 9.58 19.90 128.93
N VAL A 21 8.47 19.71 129.63
CA VAL A 21 7.29 19.02 129.08
C VAL A 21 6.68 19.79 127.91
N VAL A 22 6.60 21.12 128.00
CA VAL A 22 6.12 21.98 126.91
C VAL A 22 7.08 21.95 125.71
N LEU A 23 8.39 21.99 125.93
CA LEU A 23 9.38 21.86 124.86
C LEU A 23 9.31 20.50 124.17
N VAL A 24 9.21 19.41 124.94
CA VAL A 24 9.04 18.05 124.40
C VAL A 24 7.73 17.94 123.63
N ALA A 25 6.62 18.48 124.15
CA ALA A 25 5.34 18.49 123.46
C ALA A 25 5.39 19.32 122.16
N TYR A 26 6.02 20.50 122.19
CA TYR A 26 6.21 21.34 121.02
C TYR A 26 7.10 20.66 119.97
N PHE A 27 8.18 20.00 120.40
CA PHE A 27 9.03 19.20 119.51
C PHE A 27 8.24 18.04 118.91
N ASN A 28 7.48 17.30 119.70
CA ASN A 28 6.72 16.15 119.23
C ASN A 28 5.60 16.55 118.24
N VAL A 29 4.92 17.67 118.51
CA VAL A 29 3.90 18.24 117.61
C VAL A 29 4.55 18.81 116.33
N SER A 30 5.67 19.53 116.45
CA SER A 30 6.37 20.09 115.30
C SER A 30 6.99 19.01 114.41
N TYR A 31 7.57 17.96 114.99
CA TYR A 31 8.04 16.79 114.25
C TYR A 31 6.88 16.01 113.65
N GLY A 32 5.75 15.86 114.35
CA GLY A 32 4.53 15.26 113.80
C GLY A 32 4.06 15.99 112.53
N MET A 33 3.92 17.32 112.60
CA MET A 33 3.54 18.15 111.44
C MET A 33 4.59 18.14 110.32
N LEU A 34 5.88 18.17 110.67
CA LEU A 34 6.96 18.14 109.67
C LEU A 34 7.02 16.79 108.96
N ASN A 35 6.81 15.70 109.71
CA ASN A 35 6.76 14.34 109.20
C ASN A 35 5.53 14.13 108.30
N GLU A 36 4.36 14.64 108.70
CA GLU A 36 3.15 14.66 107.88
C GLU A 36 3.39 15.40 106.56
N LYS A 37 3.91 16.63 106.61
CA LYS A 37 4.26 17.40 105.39
C LYS A 37 5.31 16.71 104.52
N TYR A 38 6.28 16.03 105.14
CA TYR A 38 7.30 15.27 104.41
C TYR A 38 6.66 14.08 103.67
N TYR A 39 5.77 13.33 104.31
CA TYR A 39 5.04 12.23 103.66
C TYR A 39 4.10 12.73 102.57
N THR A 40 3.37 13.83 102.79
CA THR A 40 2.54 14.45 101.75
C THR A 40 3.37 14.89 100.55
N ALA A 41 4.53 15.51 100.76
CA ALA A 41 5.43 15.88 99.67
C ALA A 41 6.03 14.66 98.97
N LEU A 42 6.32 13.57 99.69
CA LEU A 42 6.81 12.32 99.11
C LEU A 42 5.74 11.66 98.23
N GLU A 43 4.49 11.65 98.71
CA GLU A 43 3.31 11.14 97.97
C GLU A 43 3.03 11.99 96.73
N ASP A 44 3.12 13.32 96.82
CA ASP A 44 3.01 14.22 95.67
C ASP A 44 4.13 13.96 94.64
N VAL A 45 5.37 13.75 95.09
CA VAL A 45 6.50 13.41 94.20
C VAL A 45 6.29 12.04 93.54
N GLU A 46 5.77 11.06 94.25
CA GLU A 46 5.45 9.74 93.72
C GLU A 46 4.30 9.79 92.71
N ASN A 47 3.25 10.56 93.00
CA ASN A 47 2.13 10.83 92.11
C ASN A 47 2.57 11.57 90.84
N VAL A 48 3.45 12.57 90.98
CA VAL A 48 4.03 13.28 89.83
C VAL A 48 4.92 12.34 89.01
N SER A 49 5.74 11.51 89.64
CA SER A 49 6.61 10.53 88.97
C SER A 49 5.82 9.50 88.18
N THR A 50 4.74 8.96 88.77
CA THR A 50 3.84 8.02 88.09
C THR A 50 3.12 8.67 86.91
N HIS A 51 2.63 9.90 87.07
CA HIS A 51 1.99 10.63 85.97
C HIS A 51 2.98 11.00 84.85
N LEU A 52 4.22 11.34 85.20
CA LEU A 52 5.29 11.59 84.24
C LEU A 52 5.60 10.32 83.45
N ASN A 53 5.71 9.17 84.12
CA ASN A 53 5.94 7.87 83.47
C ASN A 53 4.80 7.47 82.54
N GLN A 54 3.54 7.69 82.94
CA GLN A 54 2.38 7.46 82.07
C GLN A 54 2.43 8.37 80.83
N THR A 55 2.70 9.66 81.01
CA THR A 55 2.81 10.61 79.91
C THR A 55 3.95 10.23 78.96
N LEU A 56 5.08 9.79 79.50
CA LEU A 56 6.23 9.35 78.71
C LEU A 56 5.89 8.10 77.88
N TYR A 57 5.11 7.18 78.45
CA TYR A 57 4.60 6.03 77.71
C TYR A 57 3.67 6.43 76.56
N GLU A 58 2.69 7.32 76.83
CA GLU A 58 1.76 7.81 75.79
C GLU A 58 2.48 8.58 74.68
N VAL A 59 3.46 9.42 75.03
CA VAL A 59 4.27 10.15 74.04
C VAL A 59 5.05 9.18 73.17
N ASN A 60 5.68 8.16 73.77
CA ASN A 60 6.45 7.16 73.03
C ASN A 60 5.54 6.30 72.11
N GLU A 61 4.34 5.95 72.56
CA GLU A 61 3.36 5.27 71.70
C GLU A 61 2.90 6.16 70.54
N LYS A 62 2.59 7.43 70.80
CA LYS A 62 2.24 8.41 69.75
C LYS A 62 3.40 8.62 68.78
N GLU A 63 4.64 8.65 69.26
CA GLU A 63 5.84 8.79 68.42
C GLU A 63 6.01 7.58 67.48
N LYS A 64 5.81 6.36 67.99
CA LYS A 64 5.80 5.15 67.15
C LYS A 64 4.72 5.18 66.08
N THR A 65 3.49 5.52 66.45
CA THR A 65 2.38 5.59 65.49
C THR A 65 2.57 6.70 64.46
N LEU A 66 3.15 7.84 64.84
CA LEU A 66 3.53 8.90 63.90
C LEU A 66 4.62 8.45 62.94
N SER A 67 5.65 7.77 63.45
CA SER A 67 6.74 7.22 62.61
C SER A 67 6.22 6.20 61.60
N GLU A 68 5.30 5.32 62.00
CA GLU A 68 4.64 4.38 61.07
C GLU A 68 3.82 5.10 60.00
N ARG A 69 3.05 6.12 60.38
CA ARG A 69 2.27 6.95 59.45
C ARG A 69 3.17 7.71 58.48
N GLU A 70 4.26 8.28 58.97
CA GLU A 70 5.24 8.97 58.13
C GLU A 70 5.84 8.02 57.09
N ARG A 71 6.20 6.80 57.50
CA ARG A 71 6.69 5.76 56.58
C ARG A 71 5.67 5.38 55.51
N LEU A 72 4.39 5.25 55.88
CA LEU A 72 3.30 4.98 54.93
C LEU A 72 3.10 6.14 53.96
N LEU A 73 3.15 7.39 54.44
CA LEU A 73 3.05 8.58 53.60
C LEU A 73 4.18 8.66 52.58
N GLU A 74 5.41 8.34 52.98
CA GLU A 74 6.53 8.27 52.03
C GLU A 74 6.32 7.19 50.97
N GLN A 75 5.79 6.03 51.35
CA GLN A 75 5.47 4.97 50.41
C GLN A 75 4.39 5.41 49.41
N TYR A 76 3.29 5.99 49.90
CA TYR A 76 2.24 6.53 49.02
C TYR A 76 2.77 7.62 48.09
N LYS A 77 3.66 8.50 48.57
CA LYS A 77 4.29 9.53 47.72
C LYS A 77 5.13 8.90 46.60
N ARG A 78 5.89 7.84 46.90
CA ARG A 78 6.65 7.09 45.88
C ARG A 78 5.73 6.43 44.86
N GLU A 79 4.68 5.76 45.31
CA GLU A 79 3.70 5.11 44.43
C GLU A 79 2.96 6.11 43.54
N LEU A 80 2.57 7.28 44.08
CA LEU A 80 1.93 8.34 43.32
C LEU A 80 2.86 8.90 42.23
N ASN A 81 4.13 9.10 42.55
CA ASN A 81 5.13 9.56 41.59
C ASN A 81 5.36 8.52 40.48
N LEU A 82 5.41 7.23 40.83
CA LEU A 82 5.49 6.14 39.85
C LEU A 82 4.25 6.09 38.96
N SER A 83 3.06 6.28 39.52
CA SER A 83 1.81 6.33 38.78
C SER A 83 1.80 7.49 37.79
N ARG A 84 2.21 8.70 38.20
CA ARG A 84 2.34 9.87 37.30
C ARG A 84 3.34 9.66 36.19
N ALA A 85 4.49 9.03 36.49
CA ALA A 85 5.49 8.72 35.47
C ALA A 85 4.94 7.73 34.42
N ARG A 86 4.20 6.70 34.87
CA ARG A 86 3.53 5.75 33.98
C ARG A 86 2.47 6.43 33.12
N GLU A 87 1.64 7.29 33.69
CA GLU A 87 0.62 8.04 32.97
C GLU A 87 1.23 8.93 31.87
N SER A 88 2.30 9.66 32.20
CA SER A 88 3.04 10.47 31.23
C SER A 88 3.65 9.63 30.10
N SER A 89 4.24 8.47 30.43
CA SER A 89 4.79 7.54 29.44
C SER A 89 3.71 6.97 28.53
N LEU A 90 2.55 6.62 29.09
CA LEU A 90 1.41 6.11 28.34
C LEU A 90 0.86 7.18 27.37
N GLY A 91 0.80 8.44 27.81
CA GLY A 91 0.42 9.57 26.96
C GLY A 91 1.40 9.78 25.80
N GLY A 92 2.70 9.60 26.04
CA GLY A 92 3.73 9.61 24.99
C GLY A 92 3.49 8.52 23.94
N HIS A 93 3.36 7.26 24.38
CA HIS A 93 3.08 6.14 23.47
C HIS A 93 1.76 6.29 22.72
N PHE A 94 0.72 6.84 23.35
CA PHE A 94 -0.55 7.10 22.67
C PHE A 94 -0.38 8.09 21.50
N ASN A 95 0.38 9.17 21.71
CA ASN A 95 0.64 10.15 20.66
C ASN A 95 1.50 9.58 19.53
N GLU A 96 2.48 8.74 19.85
CA GLU A 96 3.31 8.04 18.88
C GLU A 96 2.47 7.09 18.01
N VAL A 97 1.68 6.21 18.62
CA VAL A 97 0.76 5.30 17.90
C VAL A 97 -0.25 6.07 17.06
N LYS A 98 -0.77 7.20 17.56
CA LYS A 98 -1.66 8.07 16.79
C LYS A 98 -0.97 8.65 15.55
N SER A 99 0.30 9.05 15.68
CA SER A 99 1.10 9.58 14.57
C SER A 99 1.41 8.50 13.54
N GLU A 100 1.85 7.31 13.97
CA GLU A 100 2.11 6.17 13.09
C GLU A 100 0.86 5.74 12.35
N LYS A 101 -0.30 5.69 13.03
CA LYS A 101 -1.58 5.39 12.39
C LYS A 101 -1.90 6.38 11.27
N GLN A 102 -1.64 7.67 11.48
CA GLN A 102 -1.89 8.69 10.46
C GLN A 102 -0.93 8.49 9.27
N GLN A 103 0.35 8.27 9.53
CA GLN A 103 1.33 8.01 8.46
C GLN A 103 0.96 6.78 7.63
N ILE A 104 0.53 5.69 8.27
CA ILE A 104 0.08 4.48 7.56
C ILE A 104 -1.18 4.76 6.74
N ALA A 105 -2.11 5.57 7.25
CA ALA A 105 -3.31 5.94 6.51
C ALA A 105 -2.98 6.75 5.26
N ASP A 106 -2.04 7.69 5.35
CA ASP A 106 -1.59 8.51 4.23
C ASP A 106 -0.85 7.64 3.19
N GLN A 107 0.08 6.77 3.63
CA GLN A 107 0.76 5.80 2.77
C GLN A 107 -0.20 4.84 2.06
N LEU A 108 -1.28 4.44 2.74
CA LEU A 108 -2.31 3.60 2.16
C LEU A 108 -3.05 4.34 1.05
N ASP A 109 -3.34 5.63 1.21
CA ASP A 109 -4.01 6.42 0.18
C ASP A 109 -3.12 6.61 -1.05
N ASP A 110 -1.83 6.94 -0.85
CA ASP A 110 -0.84 7.04 -1.93
C ASP A 110 -0.72 5.72 -2.70
N THR A 111 -0.63 4.59 -1.99
CA THR A 111 -0.57 3.25 -2.59
C THR A 111 -1.84 2.95 -3.40
N ARG A 112 -3.02 3.38 -2.92
CA ARG A 112 -4.28 3.21 -3.65
C ARG A 112 -4.30 4.04 -4.92
N MET A 113 -3.81 5.28 -4.88
CA MET A 113 -3.70 6.16 -6.04
C MET A 113 -2.76 5.59 -7.09
N GLU A 114 -1.57 5.13 -6.69
CA GLU A 114 -0.62 4.50 -7.60
C GLU A 114 -1.18 3.24 -8.24
N ARG A 115 -1.79 2.34 -7.45
CA ARG A 115 -2.45 1.15 -8.00
C ARG A 115 -3.52 1.51 -9.04
N ASN A 116 -4.36 2.51 -8.77
CA ASN A 116 -5.41 2.94 -9.69
C ASN A 116 -4.84 3.60 -10.96
N LYS A 117 -3.66 4.23 -10.87
CA LYS A 117 -2.92 4.73 -12.03
C LYS A 117 -2.40 3.56 -12.87
N TRP A 118 -1.68 2.62 -12.26
CA TRP A 118 -1.15 1.43 -12.94
C TRP A 118 -2.23 0.58 -13.60
N MET A 119 -3.39 0.43 -12.95
CA MET A 119 -4.51 -0.32 -13.51
C MET A 119 -5.07 0.33 -14.78
N ARG A 120 -5.12 1.66 -14.85
CA ARG A 120 -5.53 2.39 -16.05
C ARG A 120 -4.50 2.26 -17.16
N GLU A 121 -3.22 2.50 -16.86
CA GLU A 121 -2.13 2.37 -17.82
C GLU A 121 -2.04 0.94 -18.40
N TYR A 122 -2.24 -0.07 -17.57
CA TYR A 122 -2.32 -1.46 -18.02
C TYR A 122 -3.49 -1.69 -18.99
N GLN A 123 -4.67 -1.17 -18.69
CA GLN A 123 -5.84 -1.36 -19.54
C GLN A 123 -5.67 -0.64 -20.89
N ASP A 124 -5.10 0.56 -20.88
CA ASP A 124 -4.83 1.32 -22.10
C ASP A 124 -3.81 0.60 -22.99
N GLU A 125 -2.73 0.07 -22.39
CA GLU A 125 -1.72 -0.67 -23.13
C GLU A 125 -2.25 -2.01 -23.65
N LYS A 126 -3.11 -2.70 -22.88
CA LYS A 126 -3.80 -3.90 -23.32
C LYS A 126 -4.68 -3.62 -24.55
N ASN A 127 -5.51 -2.58 -24.49
CA ASN A 127 -6.37 -2.19 -25.61
C ASN A 127 -5.54 -1.81 -26.85
N ARG A 128 -4.40 -1.12 -26.64
CA ARG A 128 -3.46 -0.79 -27.70
C ARG A 128 -2.86 -2.03 -28.35
N ALA A 129 -2.45 -3.02 -27.55
CA ALA A 129 -1.91 -4.28 -28.05
C ALA A 129 -2.96 -5.08 -28.85
N GLU A 130 -4.21 -5.14 -28.39
CA GLU A 130 -5.32 -5.76 -29.10
C GLU A 130 -5.57 -5.08 -30.45
N SER A 131 -5.66 -3.75 -30.47
CA SER A 131 -5.83 -2.98 -31.71
C SER A 131 -4.68 -3.19 -32.70
N LEU A 132 -3.44 -3.28 -32.22
CA LEU A 132 -2.29 -3.56 -33.07
C LEU A 132 -2.32 -4.99 -33.64
N SER A 133 -2.76 -5.97 -32.85
CA SER A 133 -2.94 -7.36 -33.32
C SER A 133 -3.97 -7.42 -34.44
N ASP A 134 -5.10 -6.74 -34.29
CA ASP A 134 -6.15 -6.68 -35.30
C ASP A 134 -5.66 -5.99 -36.58
N GLU A 135 -4.90 -4.90 -36.44
CA GLU A 135 -4.29 -4.22 -37.58
C GLU A 135 -3.29 -5.12 -38.32
N VAL A 136 -2.46 -5.87 -37.60
CA VAL A 136 -1.52 -6.84 -38.19
C VAL A 136 -2.28 -7.94 -38.94
N ALA A 137 -3.34 -8.49 -38.34
CA ALA A 137 -4.16 -9.52 -38.98
C ALA A 137 -4.82 -8.99 -40.26
N PHE A 138 -5.36 -7.77 -40.22
CA PHE A 138 -5.93 -7.11 -41.38
C PHE A 138 -4.90 -6.90 -42.50
N LYS A 139 -3.72 -6.35 -42.18
CA LYS A 139 -2.65 -6.15 -43.17
C LYS A 139 -2.16 -7.49 -43.75
N GLN A 140 -2.05 -8.53 -42.93
CA GLN A 140 -1.66 -9.86 -43.39
C GLN A 140 -2.69 -10.44 -44.38
N ASN A 141 -3.99 -10.24 -44.11
CA ASN A 141 -5.04 -10.66 -45.03
C ASN A 141 -4.97 -9.88 -46.35
N ARG A 142 -4.81 -8.55 -46.29
CA ARG A 142 -4.64 -7.70 -47.48
C ARG A 142 -3.42 -8.12 -48.32
N ILE A 143 -2.30 -8.45 -47.69
CA ILE A 143 -1.12 -9.01 -48.38
C ILE A 143 -1.44 -10.34 -49.07
N ASN A 144 -2.17 -11.23 -48.43
CA ASN A 144 -2.55 -12.52 -49.02
C ASN A 144 -3.46 -12.34 -50.23
N THR A 145 -4.45 -11.45 -50.15
CA THR A 145 -5.32 -11.08 -51.27
C THR A 145 -4.50 -10.53 -52.44
N MET A 146 -3.64 -9.54 -52.19
CA MET A 146 -2.76 -8.96 -53.21
C MET A 146 -1.84 -10.00 -53.86
N LYS A 147 -1.34 -10.99 -53.10
CA LYS A 147 -0.53 -12.09 -53.65
C LYS A 147 -1.33 -12.96 -54.61
N THR A 148 -2.57 -13.28 -54.28
CA THR A 148 -3.46 -14.06 -55.15
C THR A 148 -3.80 -13.28 -56.43
N GLU A 149 -4.10 -11.98 -56.30
CA GLU A 149 -4.40 -11.11 -57.45
C GLU A 149 -3.19 -10.95 -58.36
N ALA A 150 -2.00 -10.71 -57.81
CA ALA A 150 -0.76 -10.65 -58.57
C ALA A 150 -0.45 -11.97 -59.29
N ALA A 151 -0.72 -13.12 -58.66
CA ALA A 151 -0.58 -14.42 -59.31
C ALA A 151 -1.54 -14.58 -60.49
N LYS A 152 -2.79 -14.11 -60.37
CA LYS A 152 -3.77 -14.12 -61.46
C LYS A 152 -3.32 -13.23 -62.62
N ILE A 153 -2.89 -11.99 -62.33
CA ILE A 153 -2.34 -11.07 -63.34
C ILE A 153 -1.16 -11.71 -64.08
N LYS A 154 -0.27 -12.40 -63.36
CA LYS A 154 0.86 -13.11 -63.97
C LYS A 154 0.40 -14.19 -64.97
N VAL A 155 -0.59 -14.99 -64.60
CA VAL A 155 -1.14 -16.03 -65.49
C VAL A 155 -1.81 -15.40 -66.71
N ASP A 156 -2.62 -14.35 -66.51
CA ASP A 156 -3.29 -13.65 -67.61
C ASP A 156 -2.28 -12.99 -68.57
N ALA A 157 -1.18 -12.44 -68.05
CA ALA A 157 -0.09 -11.91 -68.88
C ALA A 157 0.59 -13.00 -69.73
N GLN A 158 0.85 -14.18 -69.16
CA GLN A 158 1.41 -15.32 -69.90
C GLN A 158 0.46 -15.80 -71.01
N LEU A 159 -0.85 -15.79 -70.75
CA LEU A 159 -1.86 -16.13 -71.78
C LEU A 159 -1.86 -15.11 -72.92
N ILE A 160 -1.80 -13.82 -72.60
CA ILE A 160 -1.71 -12.75 -73.62
C ILE A 160 -0.45 -12.90 -74.46
N GLU A 161 0.70 -13.20 -73.84
CA GLU A 161 1.94 -13.49 -74.55
C GLU A 161 1.79 -14.68 -75.51
N GLY A 162 1.18 -15.78 -75.04
CA GLY A 162 0.88 -16.94 -75.87
C GLY A 162 -0.01 -16.62 -77.07
N TYR A 163 -1.08 -15.84 -76.85
CA TYR A 163 -1.94 -15.37 -77.94
C TYR A 163 -1.19 -14.48 -78.93
N THR A 164 -0.33 -13.59 -78.44
CA THR A 164 0.49 -12.70 -79.29
C THR A 164 1.43 -13.49 -80.18
N ASN A 165 2.10 -14.52 -79.64
CA ASN A 165 2.99 -15.40 -80.40
C ASN A 165 2.23 -16.23 -81.45
N SER A 166 1.05 -16.75 -81.09
CA SER A 166 0.16 -17.47 -82.03
C SER A 166 -0.29 -16.55 -83.15
N MET A 167 -0.69 -15.32 -82.83
CA MET A 167 -1.08 -14.30 -83.82
C MET A 167 0.07 -13.97 -84.78
N GLY A 168 1.31 -13.86 -84.28
CA GLY A 168 2.49 -13.68 -85.13
C GLY A 168 2.68 -14.83 -86.14
N SER A 169 2.50 -16.08 -85.69
CA SER A 169 2.59 -17.26 -86.55
C SER A 169 1.45 -17.32 -87.58
N ASP A 170 0.24 -16.93 -87.17
CA ASP A 170 -0.92 -16.84 -88.05
C ASP A 170 -0.75 -15.73 -89.11
N LEU A 171 -0.14 -14.60 -88.75
CA LEU A 171 0.19 -13.53 -89.70
C LEU A 171 1.19 -14.00 -90.76
N THR A 172 2.27 -14.69 -90.38
CA THR A 172 3.22 -15.27 -91.35
C THR A 172 2.55 -16.30 -92.27
N SER A 173 1.60 -17.08 -91.73
CA SER A 173 0.80 -18.02 -92.54
C SER A 173 -0.09 -17.30 -93.55
N ILE A 174 -0.70 -16.18 -93.14
CA ILE A 174 -1.51 -15.32 -94.01
C ILE A 174 -0.64 -14.69 -95.11
N GLU A 175 0.54 -14.17 -94.78
CA GLU A 175 1.50 -13.63 -95.75
C GLU A 175 1.87 -14.69 -96.80
N SER A 176 2.21 -15.91 -96.35
CA SER A 176 2.55 -17.02 -97.26
C SER A 176 1.38 -17.42 -98.17
N ALA A 177 0.15 -17.42 -97.64
CA ALA A 177 -1.06 -17.70 -98.42
C ALA A 177 -1.35 -16.58 -99.43
N TYR A 178 -1.12 -15.32 -99.04
CA TYR A 178 -1.25 -14.17 -99.92
C TYR A 178 -0.23 -14.19 -101.06
N ASP A 179 1.05 -14.44 -100.77
CA ASP A 179 2.10 -14.59 -101.78
C ASP A 179 1.79 -15.72 -102.77
N THR A 180 1.20 -16.82 -102.27
CA THR A 180 0.74 -17.93 -103.12
C THR A 180 -0.39 -17.48 -104.04
N LEU A 181 -1.34 -16.67 -103.56
CA LEU A 181 -2.43 -16.15 -104.41
C LEU A 181 -1.92 -15.14 -105.44
N ASP A 182 -1.00 -14.25 -105.04
CA ASP A 182 -0.40 -13.23 -105.94
C ASP A 182 0.42 -13.87 -107.07
N ALA A 183 1.09 -15.00 -106.78
CA ALA A 183 1.87 -15.74 -107.76
C ALA A 183 1.03 -16.58 -108.75
N LEU A 184 -0.27 -16.76 -108.51
CA LEU A 184 -1.15 -17.58 -109.36
C LEU A 184 -1.88 -16.71 -110.39
N ASN A 185 -1.75 -17.05 -111.67
CA ASN A 185 -2.40 -16.33 -112.76
C ASN A 185 -3.91 -16.63 -112.81
N ILE A 186 -4.73 -15.59 -112.79
CA ILE A 186 -6.20 -15.69 -112.84
C ILE A 186 -6.69 -16.27 -114.18
N GLU A 187 -5.93 -16.11 -115.27
CA GLU A 187 -6.29 -16.70 -116.58
C GLU A 187 -6.20 -18.24 -116.59
N ASP A 188 -5.29 -18.85 -115.82
CA ASP A 188 -5.14 -20.30 -115.72
C ASP A 188 -6.16 -20.95 -114.76
N TYR A 189 -6.81 -20.14 -113.90
CA TYR A 189 -7.83 -20.59 -112.95
C TYR A 189 -9.02 -21.31 -113.59
N VAL A 190 -9.40 -20.89 -114.81
CA VAL A 190 -10.57 -21.43 -115.51
C VAL A 190 -10.25 -22.77 -116.18
N ASN A 191 -8.98 -23.03 -116.50
CA ASN A 191 -8.55 -24.15 -117.35
C ASN A 191 -7.70 -25.21 -116.65
N ASP A 192 -7.12 -24.93 -115.48
CA ASP A 192 -6.30 -25.86 -114.70
C ASP A 192 -6.90 -26.16 -113.31
N SER A 193 -7.34 -27.40 -113.12
CA SER A 193 -7.89 -27.88 -111.84
C SER A 193 -6.88 -27.81 -110.69
N SER A 194 -5.58 -27.88 -110.97
CA SER A 194 -4.52 -27.78 -109.94
C SER A 194 -4.42 -26.36 -109.40
N THR A 195 -4.37 -25.35 -110.29
CA THR A 195 -4.40 -23.93 -109.93
C THR A 195 -5.65 -23.56 -109.15
N ARG A 196 -6.82 -24.10 -109.55
CA ARG A 196 -8.08 -23.91 -108.81
C ARG A 196 -8.02 -24.48 -107.38
N GLY A 197 -7.46 -25.68 -107.21
CA GLY A 197 -7.29 -26.31 -105.89
C GLY A 197 -6.41 -25.47 -104.97
N ARG A 198 -5.26 -25.02 -105.46
CA ARG A 198 -4.32 -24.18 -104.70
C ARG A 198 -4.92 -22.84 -104.26
N ILE A 199 -5.74 -22.22 -105.10
CA ILE A 199 -6.48 -20.98 -104.75
C ILE A 199 -7.51 -21.25 -103.64
N LEU A 200 -8.28 -22.34 -103.74
CA LEU A 200 -9.25 -22.69 -102.71
C LEU A 200 -8.57 -23.00 -101.37
N ASP A 201 -7.46 -23.73 -101.38
CA ASP A 201 -6.69 -24.05 -100.16
C ASP A 201 -6.10 -22.79 -99.51
N ALA A 202 -5.58 -21.85 -100.32
CA ALA A 202 -5.07 -20.57 -99.82
C ALA A 202 -6.19 -19.70 -99.22
N LEU A 203 -7.36 -19.64 -99.87
CA LEU A 203 -8.53 -18.93 -99.34
C LEU A 203 -9.07 -19.56 -98.05
N ASP A 204 -9.09 -20.89 -97.95
CA ASP A 204 -9.50 -21.59 -96.73
C ASP A 204 -8.52 -21.32 -95.58
N THR A 205 -7.21 -21.34 -95.88
CA THR A 205 -6.15 -20.97 -94.93
C THR A 205 -6.35 -19.53 -94.43
N LEU A 206 -6.56 -18.56 -95.32
CA LEU A 206 -6.82 -17.17 -94.95
C LEU A 206 -8.06 -17.03 -94.05
N ASN A 207 -9.18 -17.66 -94.43
CA ASN A 207 -10.43 -17.58 -93.66
C ASN A 207 -10.27 -18.19 -92.25
N THR A 208 -9.61 -19.34 -92.16
CA THR A 208 -9.33 -20.00 -90.89
C THR A 208 -8.44 -19.13 -90.00
N LYS A 209 -7.33 -18.62 -90.54
CA LYS A 209 -6.38 -17.79 -89.79
C LYS A 209 -6.98 -16.45 -89.35
N ILE A 210 -7.75 -15.78 -90.21
CA ILE A 210 -8.48 -14.55 -89.85
C ILE A 210 -9.46 -14.80 -88.70
N THR A 211 -10.14 -15.95 -88.69
CA THR A 211 -11.07 -16.32 -87.62
C THR A 211 -10.33 -16.57 -86.30
N THR A 212 -9.18 -17.26 -86.35
CA THR A 212 -8.30 -17.48 -85.19
C THR A 212 -7.77 -16.15 -84.64
N LEU A 213 -7.30 -15.24 -85.49
CA LEU A 213 -6.84 -13.90 -85.10
C LEU A 213 -7.93 -13.08 -84.39
N LYS A 214 -9.17 -13.10 -84.91
CA LYS A 214 -10.32 -12.43 -84.26
C LYS A 214 -10.58 -13.01 -82.87
N THR A 215 -10.45 -14.32 -82.71
CA THR A 215 -10.63 -15.02 -81.43
C THR A 215 -9.54 -14.63 -80.45
N HIS A 216 -8.26 -14.66 -80.86
CA HIS A 216 -7.14 -14.23 -80.03
C HIS A 216 -7.27 -12.78 -79.60
N ARG A 217 -7.63 -11.86 -80.51
CA ARG A 217 -7.88 -10.45 -80.19
C ARG A 217 -8.93 -10.28 -79.10
N ASN A 218 -10.05 -10.99 -79.20
CA ASN A 218 -11.13 -10.90 -78.21
C ASN A 218 -10.67 -11.44 -76.84
N ASN A 219 -9.92 -12.54 -76.82
CA ASN A 219 -9.38 -13.10 -75.57
C ASN A 219 -8.35 -12.18 -74.91
N ILE A 220 -7.47 -11.54 -75.69
CA ILE A 220 -6.53 -10.53 -75.18
C ILE A 220 -7.29 -9.35 -74.56
N ALA A 221 -8.32 -8.84 -75.24
CA ALA A 221 -9.12 -7.72 -74.74
C ALA A 221 -9.80 -8.03 -73.39
N LEU A 222 -10.34 -9.24 -73.23
CA LEU A 222 -10.93 -9.69 -71.98
C LEU A 222 -9.88 -9.76 -70.85
N LYS A 223 -8.73 -10.37 -71.12
CA LYS A 223 -7.66 -10.52 -70.13
C LYS A 223 -7.00 -9.21 -69.75
N ALA A 224 -6.84 -8.29 -70.69
CA ALA A 224 -6.35 -6.94 -70.40
C ALA A 224 -7.32 -6.18 -69.47
N GLY A 225 -8.63 -6.31 -69.69
CA GLY A 225 -9.65 -5.74 -68.81
C GLY A 225 -9.61 -6.33 -67.39
N ASP A 226 -9.45 -7.66 -67.27
CA ASP A 226 -9.27 -8.33 -65.97
C ASP A 226 -8.05 -7.78 -65.21
N ILE A 227 -6.92 -7.59 -65.90
CA ILE A 227 -5.68 -7.06 -65.30
C ILE A 227 -5.86 -5.60 -64.84
N GLU A 228 -6.52 -4.77 -65.64
CA GLU A 228 -6.78 -3.37 -65.29
C GLU A 228 -7.65 -3.25 -64.03
N PHE A 229 -8.72 -4.05 -63.97
CA PHE A 229 -9.60 -4.09 -62.80
C PHE A 229 -8.85 -4.51 -61.53
N LEU A 230 -8.10 -5.61 -61.57
CA LEU A 230 -7.34 -6.10 -60.42
C LEU A 230 -6.25 -5.11 -59.98
N SER A 231 -5.63 -4.42 -60.94
CA SER A 231 -4.62 -3.40 -60.63
C SER A 231 -5.21 -2.20 -59.91
N GLN A 232 -6.44 -1.80 -60.24
CA GLN A 232 -7.14 -0.72 -59.52
C GLN A 232 -7.55 -1.16 -58.12
N GLU A 233 -8.04 -2.39 -57.96
CA GLU A 233 -8.43 -2.96 -56.66
C GLU A 233 -7.23 -3.07 -55.70
N MET A 234 -6.05 -3.43 -56.21
CA MET A 234 -4.82 -3.46 -55.42
C MET A 234 -4.35 -2.08 -54.93
N LEU A 235 -4.67 -1.01 -55.65
CA LEU A 235 -4.22 0.36 -55.33
C LEU A 235 -5.17 1.12 -54.39
N SER A 236 -6.42 0.68 -54.24
CA SER A 236 -7.38 1.16 -53.23
C SER A 236 -7.18 0.47 -51.88
#